data_AF-X1LK63-F1
#
_entry.id   AF-X1LK63-F1
#
_cell.length_a   1.000
_cell.length_b   1.000
_cell.length_c   1.000
_cell.angle_alpha   90.00
_cell.angle_beta   90.00
_cell.angle_gamma   90.00
#
_symmetry.space_group_name_H-M   'P 1'
#
loop_
_entity.id
_entity.type
_entity.pdbx_description
1 polymer ?
#
loop_
_entity_poly.entity_id
_entity_poly.type
_entity_poly.pdbx_seq_one_letter_code
_entity_poly.pdbx_strand_id
1 'polypeptide(L)'
;EKFHRSSMKDAWERLNETLELLGNLMCRTVFRINLVKNLNMIEPENYANLIKKASPLFIEIKGYISVGFARKRLGYERMPYHKDIVDFAEKLAKETGLKILDEKKESRVVLLGKNRENMKIKKEEI
;
A
#
# COMPACT_ATOMS: atom_id res chain seq x y z
N GLU A 1 -16.16 -0.38 14.76
CA GLU A 1 -15.53 -1.72 14.68
C GLU A 1 -14.04 -1.55 14.41
N LYS A 2 -13.12 -2.29 15.07
CA LYS A 2 -11.67 -2.15 14.84
C LYS A 2 -11.25 -2.91 13.56
N PHE A 3 -10.60 -2.22 12.62
CA PHE A 3 -10.11 -2.85 11.39
C PHE A 3 -9.01 -3.87 11.66
N HIS A 4 -7.94 -3.45 12.35
CA HIS A 4 -6.89 -4.33 12.83
C HIS A 4 -7.26 -4.88 14.22
N ARG A 5 -7.24 -6.20 14.35
CA ARG A 5 -7.48 -6.93 15.62
C ARG A 5 -6.14 -7.39 16.19
N SER A 6 -5.26 -6.44 16.46
CA SER A 6 -3.92 -6.69 17.01
C SER A 6 -4.04 -7.37 18.38
N SER A 7 -3.24 -8.41 18.62
CA SER A 7 -3.19 -9.14 19.89
C SER A 7 -2.38 -8.42 20.96
N MET A 8 -1.43 -7.56 20.55
CA MET A 8 -0.58 -6.76 21.43
C MET A 8 -1.12 -5.33 21.57
N LYS A 9 -0.97 -4.75 22.76
CA LYS A 9 -1.42 -3.37 23.06
C LYS A 9 -0.53 -2.31 22.39
N ASP A 10 0.75 -2.60 22.26
CA ASP A 10 1.82 -1.74 21.70
C ASP A 10 2.07 -2.02 20.19
N ALA A 11 1.13 -2.67 19.50
CA ALA A 11 1.32 -3.10 18.12
C ALA A 11 1.48 -1.91 17.15
N TRP A 12 0.88 -0.77 17.46
CA TRP A 12 0.97 0.42 16.60
C TRP A 12 2.33 1.11 16.75
N GLU A 13 2.85 1.16 17.97
CA GLU A 13 4.16 1.68 18.32
C GLU A 13 5.26 0.87 17.62
N ARG A 14 5.21 -0.46 17.72
CA ARG A 14 6.12 -1.37 17.02
C ARG A 14 6.07 -1.26 15.50
N LEU A 15 4.88 -1.04 14.94
CA LEU A 15 4.73 -0.78 13.51
C LEU A 15 5.48 0.50 13.14
N ASN A 16 5.32 1.58 13.91
CA ASN A 16 5.99 2.84 13.66
C ASN A 16 7.52 2.72 13.74
N GLU A 17 8.05 1.98 14.73
CA GLU A 17 9.48 1.65 14.82
C GLU A 17 9.95 0.89 13.56
N THR A 18 9.16 -0.07 13.08
CA THR A 18 9.48 -0.83 11.86
C THR A 18 9.51 0.06 10.62
N LEU A 19 8.58 1.01 10.51
CA LEU A 19 8.57 1.96 9.40
C LEU A 19 9.85 2.80 9.40
N GLU A 20 10.30 3.29 10.56
CA GLU A 20 11.52 4.10 10.68
C GLU A 20 12.80 3.33 10.29
N LEU A 21 12.80 2.00 10.44
CA LEU A 21 13.90 1.15 10.03
C LEU A 21 13.90 0.81 8.52
N LEU A 22 12.73 0.84 7.87
CA LEU A 22 12.56 0.35 6.50
C LEU A 22 13.45 1.09 5.48
N GLY A 23 13.60 2.41 5.64
CA GLY A 23 14.40 3.25 4.75
C GLY A 23 15.91 2.99 4.82
N ASN A 24 16.38 2.34 5.88
CA ASN A 24 17.81 2.05 6.10
C ASN A 24 18.23 0.68 5.54
N LEU A 25 17.30 -0.10 5.01
CA LEU A 25 17.60 -1.41 4.44
C LEU A 25 18.33 -1.26 3.09
N MET A 26 19.44 -1.96 2.95
CA MET A 26 20.24 -2.01 1.72
C MET A 26 19.64 -2.98 0.68
N CYS A 27 18.33 -2.91 0.48
CA CYS A 27 17.60 -3.75 -0.47
C CYS A 27 16.37 -3.04 -1.03
N ARG A 28 15.73 -3.66 -2.04
CA ARG A 28 14.49 -3.14 -2.63
C ARG A 28 13.34 -3.26 -1.64
N THR A 29 12.75 -2.14 -1.25
CA THR A 29 11.64 -2.09 -0.29
C THR A 29 10.32 -1.74 -0.96
N VAL A 30 9.23 -2.36 -0.50
CA VAL A 30 7.88 -2.12 -0.99
C VAL A 30 6.95 -1.88 0.19
N PHE A 31 6.20 -0.78 0.15
CA PHE A 31 5.11 -0.50 1.08
C PHE A 31 3.78 -0.87 0.41
N ARG A 32 3.15 -1.97 0.83
CA ARG A 32 1.89 -2.42 0.24
C ARG A 32 0.68 -2.02 1.08
N ILE A 33 -0.26 -1.33 0.46
CA ILE A 33 -1.56 -0.96 1.04
C ILE A 33 -2.63 -1.85 0.43
N ASN A 34 -3.44 -2.50 1.28
CA ASN A 34 -4.59 -3.28 0.84
C ASN A 34 -5.88 -2.49 1.10
N LEU A 35 -6.49 -1.97 0.04
CA LEU A 35 -7.67 -1.10 0.08
C LEU A 35 -8.96 -1.91 0.13
N VAL A 36 -9.81 -1.57 1.08
CA VAL A 36 -11.12 -2.16 1.33
C VAL A 36 -12.14 -1.04 1.23
N LYS A 37 -13.11 -1.20 0.33
CA LYS A 37 -14.15 -0.21 0.08
C LYS A 37 -14.96 0.06 1.36
N ASN A 38 -15.30 1.32 1.59
CA ASN A 38 -16.04 1.79 2.77
C ASN A 38 -15.38 1.45 4.12
N LEU A 39 -14.04 1.32 4.14
CA LEU A 39 -13.31 0.99 5.36
C LEU A 39 -12.01 1.77 5.53
N ASN A 40 -11.07 1.69 4.58
CA ASN A 40 -9.75 2.31 4.71
C ASN A 40 -9.32 3.13 3.47
N MET A 41 -10.25 3.36 2.54
CA MET A 41 -10.02 4.23 1.37
C MET A 41 -10.32 5.70 1.72
N ILE A 42 -9.73 6.18 2.81
CA ILE A 42 -9.93 7.52 3.37
C ILE A 42 -8.57 8.12 3.74
N GLU A 43 -8.51 9.44 3.88
CA GLU A 43 -7.35 10.18 4.42
C GLU A 43 -5.99 9.78 3.78
N PRO A 44 -5.83 9.92 2.45
CA PRO A 44 -4.57 9.60 1.76
C PRO A 44 -3.35 10.33 2.35
N GLU A 45 -3.52 11.49 2.95
CA GLU A 45 -2.50 12.26 3.66
C GLU A 45 -1.90 11.50 4.86
N ASN A 46 -2.72 10.73 5.59
CA ASN A 46 -2.25 9.91 6.71
C ASN A 46 -1.39 8.74 6.22
N TYR A 47 -1.77 8.13 5.09
CA TYR A 47 -0.92 7.15 4.42
C TYR A 47 0.39 7.76 3.93
N ALA A 48 0.33 8.96 3.35
CA ALA A 48 1.52 9.66 2.88
C ALA A 48 2.52 9.93 4.01
N ASN A 49 2.05 10.26 5.22
CA ASN A 49 2.91 10.43 6.39
C ASN A 49 3.64 9.14 6.79
N LEU A 50 2.93 8.00 6.80
CA LEU A 50 3.54 6.69 7.06
C LEU A 50 4.55 6.28 5.97
N ILE A 51 4.22 6.56 4.70
CA ILE A 51 5.10 6.30 3.56
C ILE A 51 6.36 7.16 3.64
N LYS A 52 6.24 8.46 3.97
CA LYS A 52 7.38 9.36 4.14
C LYS A 52 8.31 8.89 5.25
N LYS A 53 7.74 8.44 6.38
CA LYS A 53 8.49 7.81 7.47
C LYS A 53 9.24 6.57 7.00
N ALA A 54 8.60 5.73 6.18
CA ALA A 54 9.16 4.46 5.73
C ALA A 54 10.15 4.57 4.56
N SER A 55 10.08 5.66 3.79
CA SER A 55 10.87 5.93 2.58
C SER A 55 11.09 4.70 1.68
N PRO A 56 10.03 3.97 1.28
CA PRO A 56 10.16 2.76 0.47
C PRO A 56 10.56 3.08 -0.98
N LEU A 57 11.15 2.11 -1.67
CA LEU A 57 11.44 2.24 -3.10
C LEU A 57 10.15 2.26 -3.96
N PHE A 58 9.17 1.45 -3.57
CA PHE A 58 7.85 1.38 -4.23
C PHE A 58 6.70 1.36 -3.25
N ILE A 59 5.52 1.78 -3.73
CA ILE A 59 4.26 1.63 -3.02
C ILE A 59 3.31 0.84 -3.91
N GLU A 60 2.80 -0.27 -3.38
CA GLU A 60 1.81 -1.09 -4.08
C GLU A 60 0.43 -0.84 -3.46
N ILE A 61 -0.48 -0.28 -4.24
CA ILE A 61 -1.85 -0.01 -3.82
C ILE A 61 -2.72 -1.09 -4.44
N LYS A 62 -3.18 -2.03 -3.62
CA LYS A 62 -3.89 -3.22 -4.06
C LYS A 62 -5.30 -3.26 -3.51
N GLY A 63 -6.25 -3.67 -4.32
CA GLY A 63 -7.64 -3.88 -3.92
C GLY A 63 -7.81 -5.19 -3.17
N TYR A 64 -8.61 -5.14 -2.12
CA TYR A 64 -9.07 -6.32 -1.41
C TYR A 64 -9.87 -7.24 -2.33
N ILE A 65 -9.55 -8.55 -2.27
CA ILE A 65 -10.25 -9.60 -2.99
C ILE A 65 -10.89 -10.56 -1.97
N SER A 66 -12.18 -10.83 -2.14
CA SER A 66 -12.96 -11.67 -1.23
C SER A 66 -12.78 -13.16 -1.53
N VAL A 67 -11.75 -13.75 -0.94
CA VAL A 67 -11.42 -15.18 -1.04
C VAL A 67 -11.31 -15.85 0.34
N GLY A 68 -11.66 -17.13 0.42
CA GLY A 68 -11.58 -17.92 1.65
C GLY A 68 -12.41 -17.33 2.80
N PHE A 69 -11.80 -17.26 4.00
CA PHE A 69 -12.44 -16.71 5.20
C PHE A 69 -12.85 -15.24 5.06
N ALA A 70 -12.20 -14.49 4.15
CA ALA A 70 -12.51 -13.09 3.94
C ALA A 70 -13.95 -12.87 3.46
N ARG A 71 -14.55 -13.85 2.77
CA ARG A 71 -15.96 -13.84 2.36
C ARG A 71 -16.91 -13.71 3.56
N LYS A 72 -16.61 -14.39 4.67
CA LYS A 72 -17.39 -14.32 5.90
C LYS A 72 -17.14 -13.02 6.68
N ARG A 73 -15.92 -12.50 6.61
CA ARG A 73 -15.50 -11.34 7.41
C ARG A 73 -15.90 -9.99 6.80
N LEU A 74 -15.74 -9.83 5.48
CA LEU A 74 -15.85 -8.55 4.79
C LEU A 74 -16.72 -8.59 3.53
N GLY A 75 -17.13 -9.78 3.06
CA GLY A 75 -18.03 -9.92 1.91
C GLY A 75 -17.42 -9.47 0.56
N TYR A 76 -18.23 -9.48 -0.48
CA TYR A 76 -17.84 -9.07 -1.84
C TYR A 76 -18.07 -7.59 -2.09
N GLU A 77 -19.04 -7.00 -1.40
CA GLU A 77 -19.44 -5.59 -1.48
C GLU A 77 -18.32 -4.62 -1.08
N ARG A 78 -17.36 -5.11 -0.29
CA ARG A 78 -16.18 -4.34 0.13
C ARG A 78 -15.00 -4.44 -0.83
N MET A 79 -15.11 -5.21 -1.91
CA MET A 79 -14.07 -5.26 -2.94
C MET A 79 -14.11 -3.98 -3.78
N PRO A 80 -13.05 -3.15 -3.78
CA PRO A 80 -13.00 -1.98 -4.65
C PRO A 80 -12.86 -2.38 -6.12
N TYR A 81 -13.42 -1.58 -7.02
CA TYR A 81 -13.14 -1.67 -8.45
C TYR A 81 -11.75 -1.12 -8.75
N HIS A 82 -11.18 -1.48 -9.91
CA HIS A 82 -9.87 -0.95 -10.32
C HIS A 82 -9.87 0.59 -10.37
N LYS A 83 -10.96 1.18 -10.87
CA LYS A 83 -11.12 2.64 -10.89
C LYS A 83 -11.03 3.26 -9.49
N ASP A 84 -11.69 2.66 -8.50
CA ASP A 84 -11.64 3.16 -7.11
C ASP A 84 -10.20 3.18 -6.57
N ILE A 85 -9.36 2.24 -7.02
CA ILE A 85 -7.95 2.10 -6.61
C ILE A 85 -7.08 3.13 -7.31
N VAL A 86 -7.30 3.35 -8.62
CA VAL A 86 -6.62 4.40 -9.39
C VAL A 86 -6.93 5.77 -8.81
N ASP A 87 -8.21 6.06 -8.54
CA ASP A 87 -8.63 7.35 -7.95
C ASP A 87 -7.98 7.60 -6.58
N PHE A 88 -7.80 6.55 -5.76
CA PHE A 88 -7.07 6.65 -4.50
C PHE A 88 -5.57 6.81 -4.71
N ALA A 89 -4.99 6.09 -5.68
CA ALA A 89 -3.58 6.16 -6.02
C ALA A 89 -3.16 7.53 -6.52
N GLU A 90 -3.99 8.21 -7.32
CA GLU A 90 -3.75 9.57 -7.79
C GLU A 90 -3.69 10.58 -6.64
N LYS A 91 -4.61 10.46 -5.66
CA LYS A 91 -4.59 11.30 -4.46
C LYS A 91 -3.33 11.04 -3.64
N LEU A 92 -2.98 9.77 -3.42
CA LEU A 92 -1.78 9.42 -2.67
C LEU A 92 -0.49 9.86 -3.39
N ALA A 93 -0.44 9.76 -4.72
CA ALA A 93 0.65 10.24 -5.54
C ALA A 93 0.85 11.76 -5.36
N LYS A 94 -0.24 12.53 -5.32
CA LYS A 94 -0.19 13.97 -5.04
C LYS A 94 0.38 14.28 -3.65
N GLU A 95 -0.04 13.56 -2.61
CA GLU A 95 0.42 13.78 -1.23
C GLU A 95 1.89 13.37 -0.98
N THR A 96 2.37 12.39 -1.76
CA THR A 96 3.73 11.85 -1.65
C THR A 96 4.72 12.48 -2.63
N GLY A 97 4.23 13.12 -3.70
CA GLY A 97 5.06 13.60 -4.82
C GLY A 97 5.59 12.48 -5.72
N LEU A 98 5.07 11.26 -5.60
CA LEU A 98 5.46 10.11 -6.41
C LEU A 98 4.60 10.01 -7.68
N LYS A 99 5.02 9.15 -8.60
CA LYS A 99 4.33 8.94 -9.88
C LYS A 99 3.71 7.56 -9.91
N ILE A 100 2.55 7.43 -10.55
CA ILE A 100 2.04 6.13 -11.00
C ILE A 100 3.01 5.61 -12.06
N LEU A 101 3.62 4.46 -11.77
CA LEU A 101 4.57 3.81 -12.67
C LEU A 101 3.89 2.80 -13.57
N ASP A 102 2.98 2.01 -13.01
CA ASP A 102 2.28 0.95 -13.73
C ASP A 102 0.99 0.54 -13.01
N GLU A 103 0.14 -0.21 -13.69
CA GLU A 103 -1.07 -0.79 -13.13
C GLU A 103 -1.43 -2.14 -13.75
N LYS A 104 -2.15 -2.97 -13.00
CA LYS A 104 -2.69 -4.25 -13.51
C LYS A 104 -4.14 -4.42 -13.08
N LYS A 105 -5.06 -4.15 -14.01
CA LYS A 105 -6.52 -4.14 -13.78
C LYS A 105 -7.07 -5.46 -13.23
N GLU A 106 -6.58 -6.59 -13.75
CA GLU A 106 -7.00 -7.94 -13.37
C GLU A 106 -6.63 -8.26 -11.91
N SER A 107 -5.49 -7.74 -11.47
CA SER A 107 -5.01 -7.85 -10.10
C SER A 107 -5.47 -6.72 -9.19
N ARG A 108 -6.19 -5.72 -9.75
CA ARG A 108 -6.65 -4.51 -9.06
C ARG A 108 -5.52 -3.85 -8.27
N VAL A 109 -4.44 -3.51 -8.97
CA VAL A 109 -3.23 -3.00 -8.34
C VAL A 109 -2.64 -1.85 -9.14
N VAL A 110 -2.14 -0.85 -8.42
CA VAL A 110 -1.40 0.30 -8.94
C VAL A 110 -0.05 0.40 -8.23
N LEU A 111 1.01 0.65 -8.99
CA LEU A 111 2.37 0.81 -8.48
C LEU A 111 2.76 2.29 -8.52
N LEU A 112 3.18 2.84 -7.37
CA LEU A 112 3.81 4.15 -7.29
C LEU A 112 5.32 4.04 -7.06
N GLY A 113 6.05 5.04 -7.53
CA GLY A 113 7.47 5.20 -7.25
C GLY A 113 8.05 6.48 -7.89
N LYS A 114 9.37 6.67 -7.77
CA LYS A 114 10.04 7.87 -8.30
C LYS A 114 10.13 7.87 -9.83
N ASN A 115 10.55 6.75 -10.41
CA ASN A 115 10.73 6.57 -11.85
C ASN A 115 10.63 5.09 -12.24
N ARG A 116 10.46 4.82 -13.55
CA ARG A 116 10.39 3.47 -14.09
C ARG A 116 11.74 2.76 -14.17
N GLU A 117 12.86 3.48 -14.14
CA GLU A 117 14.20 2.88 -14.21
C GLU A 117 14.46 1.98 -13.00
N ASN A 118 14.01 2.40 -11.82
CA ASN A 118 14.09 1.61 -10.60
C ASN A 118 13.35 0.27 -10.71
N MET A 119 12.38 0.12 -11.61
CA MET A 119 11.64 -1.14 -11.79
C MET A 119 12.50 -2.26 -12.37
N LYS A 120 13.59 -1.92 -13.07
CA LYS A 120 14.51 -2.91 -13.62
C LYS A 120 15.27 -3.61 -12.48
N ILE A 121 15.41 -4.93 -12.61
CA ILE A 121 16.32 -5.70 -11.76
C ILE A 121 17.75 -5.35 -12.20
N LYS A 122 18.59 -4.93 -11.26
CA LYS A 122 19.99 -4.64 -11.58
C LYS A 122 20.75 -5.95 -11.70
N LYS A 123 21.72 -6.01 -12.62
CA LYS A 123 22.54 -7.22 -12.81
C LYS A 123 23.31 -7.63 -11.54
N GLU A 124 23.63 -6.67 -10.68
CA GLU A 124 24.28 -6.88 -9.39
C GLU A 124 23.36 -7.53 -8.33
N GLU A 125 22.05 -7.54 -8.55
CA GLU A 125 21.04 -8.13 -7.65
C GLU A 125 20.66 -9.58 -8.04
N ILE A 126 21.31 -10.14 -9.07
CA ILE A 126 21.15 -11.51 -9.59
C ILE A 126 22.45 -12.27 -9.34
#